data_AF-A0A8B8FH05-F1
#
_entry.id   AF-A0A8B8FH05-F1
#
_cell.length_a   1.000
_cell.length_b   1.000
_cell.length_c   1.000
_cell.angle_alpha   90.00
_cell.angle_beta   90.00
_cell.angle_gamma   90.00
#
_symmetry.space_group_name_H-M   'P 1'
#
loop_
_entity.id
_entity.type
_entity.pdbx_description
1 polymer ?
#
loop_
_entity_poly.entity_id
_entity_poly.type
_entity_poly.pdbx_seq_one_letter_code
_entity_poly.pdbx_strand_id
1 'polypeptide(L)' 'MLLKILCTLPISTATPERMFSNLKRVKTYLRNTMKEDRLNGLTMLSIYRGMPLTAEEVIDELGRKPRKLEIIL' A
#
# COMPACT_ATOMS: atom_id res chain seq x y z
N MET A 1 -17.26 16.12 -21.19
CA MET A 1 -16.85 15.83 -19.79
C MET A 1 -17.42 14.52 -19.26
N LEU A 2 -18.69 14.19 -19.52
CA LEU A 2 -19.35 12.99 -19.00
C LEU A 2 -18.66 11.65 -19.37
N LEU A 3 -18.17 11.51 -20.61
CA LEU A 3 -17.47 10.30 -21.07
C LEU A 3 -16.17 10.02 -20.29
N LYS A 4 -15.44 11.07 -19.87
CA LYS A 4 -14.23 10.90 -19.05
C LYS A 4 -14.55 10.34 -17.67
N ILE A 5 -15.66 10.79 -17.07
CA ILE A 5 -16.12 10.31 -15.76
C ILE A 5 -16.52 8.83 -15.85
N LEU A 6 -17.22 8.43 -16.93
CA LEU A 6 -17.61 7.04 -17.16
C LEU A 6 -16.39 6.12 -17.38
N CYS A 7 -15.33 6.59 -18.02
CA CYS A 7 -14.08 5.84 -18.19
C CYS A 7 -13.25 5.73 -16.90
N THR A 8 -13.36 6.71 -15.98
CA THR A 8 -12.67 6.65 -14.67
C THR A 8 -13.44 5.86 -13.62
N LEU A 9 -14.75 5.70 -13.80
CA LEU A 9 -15.51 4.75 -13.01
C LEU A 9 -14.99 3.35 -13.36
N PRO A 10 -14.60 2.55 -12.36
CA PRO A 10 -14.08 1.22 -12.61
C PRO A 10 -15.19 0.39 -13.25
N ILE A 11 -15.15 0.25 -14.59
CA ILE A 11 -16.01 -0.67 -15.35
C ILE A 11 -15.78 -2.11 -14.91
N SER A 12 -14.59 -2.39 -14.33
CA SER A 12 -14.24 -3.67 -13.74
C SER A 12 -14.06 -3.53 -12.22
N THR A 13 -14.84 -4.30 -11.47
CA THR A 13 -14.72 -4.41 -10.00
C THR A 13 -13.49 -5.21 -9.55
N ALA A 14 -12.76 -5.85 -10.48
CA ALA A 14 -11.68 -6.77 -10.16
C ALA A 14 -10.51 -6.12 -9.38
N THR A 15 -10.16 -4.87 -9.71
CA THR A 15 -9.08 -4.14 -9.01
C THR A 15 -9.45 -3.85 -7.55
N PRO A 16 -10.57 -3.18 -7.24
CA PRO A 16 -10.98 -2.97 -5.85
C PRO A 16 -11.28 -4.28 -5.11
N GLU A 17 -11.86 -5.30 -5.76
CA GLU A 17 -12.06 -6.63 -5.15
C GLU A 17 -10.75 -7.29 -4.73
N ARG A 18 -9.71 -7.24 -5.58
CA ARG A 18 -8.37 -7.71 -5.24
C ARG A 18 -7.80 -6.97 -4.04
N MET A 19 -7.97 -5.65 -3.98
CA MET A 19 -7.53 -4.83 -2.84
C MET A 19 -8.25 -5.22 -1.54
N PHE A 20 -9.58 -5.38 -1.56
CA PHE A 20 -10.35 -5.80 -0.39
C PHE A 20 -10.04 -7.22 0.06
N SER A 21 -9.80 -8.15 -0.88
CA SER A 21 -9.37 -9.52 -0.57
C SER A 21 -8.01 -9.52 0.15
N ASN A 22 -7.05 -8.72 -0.33
CA ASN A 22 -5.75 -8.55 0.32
C ASN A 22 -5.89 -7.89 1.69
N LEU A 23 -6.74 -6.88 1.83
CA LEU A 23 -7.02 -6.22 3.10
C LEU A 23 -7.61 -7.19 4.13
N LYS A 24 -8.57 -8.03 3.71
CA LYS A 24 -9.16 -9.09 4.53
C LYS A 24 -8.12 -10.12 4.99
N ARG A 25 -7.17 -10.49 4.11
CA ARG A 25 -6.04 -11.37 4.48
C ARG A 25 -5.11 -10.72 5.51
N VAL A 26 -4.74 -9.45 5.30
CA VAL A 26 -3.79 -8.74 6.19
C VAL A 26 -4.40 -8.42 7.56
N LYS A 27 -5.67 -7.99 7.62
CA LYS A 27 -6.33 -7.56 8.86
C LYS A 27 -7.11 -8.68 9.54
N THR A 28 -8.04 -9.31 8.82
CA THR A 28 -9.05 -10.22 9.39
C THR A 28 -8.50 -11.62 9.60
N TYR A 29 -7.82 -12.21 8.61
CA TYR A 29 -7.28 -13.58 8.73
C TYR A 29 -6.22 -13.67 9.83
N LEU A 30 -5.33 -12.68 9.89
CA LEU A 30 -4.26 -12.64 10.89
C LEU A 30 -4.73 -12.09 12.25
N ARG A 31 -6.00 -11.67 12.38
CA ARG A 31 -6.57 -11.07 13.60
C ARG A 31 -5.71 -9.95 14.20
N ASN A 32 -5.12 -9.13 13.34
CA ASN A 32 -4.19 -8.08 13.77
C ASN A 32 -4.93 -6.78 14.08
N THR A 33 -4.68 -6.22 15.27
CA THR A 33 -5.06 -4.84 15.62
C THR A 33 -3.90 -3.92 15.28
N MET A 34 -4.11 -2.97 14.38
CA MET A 34 -3.10 -1.97 14.01
C MET A 34 -3.74 -0.67 13.53
N LYS A 35 -2.98 0.44 13.59
CA LYS A 35 -3.38 1.75 13.08
C LYS A 35 -3.51 1.73 11.55
N GLU A 36 -4.34 2.63 11.02
CA GLU A 36 -4.63 2.70 9.58
C GLU A 36 -3.37 2.92 8.73
N ASP A 37 -2.43 3.76 9.18
CA ASP A 37 -1.17 4.01 8.47
C ASP A 37 -0.39 2.73 8.20
N ARG A 38 -0.28 1.85 9.21
CA ARG A 38 0.42 0.57 9.11
C ARG A 38 -0.36 -0.43 8.25
N LEU A 39 -1.69 -0.47 8.40
CA LEU A 39 -2.56 -1.32 7.59
C LEU A 39 -2.46 -0.97 6.10
N ASN A 40 -2.50 0.31 5.77
CA ASN A 40 -2.43 0.81 4.41
C ASN A 40 -1.06 0.50 3.79
N GLY A 41 0.04 0.73 4.53
CA GLY A 41 1.39 0.38 4.07
C GLY A 41 1.55 -1.11 3.77
N LEU A 42 1.11 -1.99 4.68
CA LEU A 42 1.18 -3.45 4.47
C LEU A 42 0.30 -3.93 3.32
N THR A 43 -0.87 -3.34 3.16
CA THR A 43 -1.79 -3.67 2.06
C THR A 43 -1.20 -3.26 0.72
N MET A 44 -0.58 -2.08 0.64
CA MET A 44 0.16 -1.61 -0.54
C MET A 44 1.29 -2.58 -0.90
N LEU A 45 2.14 -2.93 0.07
CA LEU A 45 3.21 -3.90 -0.14
C LEU A 45 2.69 -5.25 -0.64
N SER A 46 1.55 -5.73 -0.12
CA SER A 46 0.92 -6.99 -0.53
C SER A 46 0.36 -6.95 -1.97
N ILE A 47 -0.23 -5.83 -2.38
CA ILE A 47 -0.78 -5.65 -3.73
C ILE A 47 0.33 -5.55 -4.78
N TYR A 48 1.40 -4.82 -4.47
CA TYR A 48 2.51 -4.52 -5.38
C TYR A 48 3.70 -5.48 -5.26
N ARG A 49 3.51 -6.67 -4.64
CA ARG A 49 4.57 -7.70 -4.50
C ARG A 49 5.26 -8.14 -5.80
N GLY A 50 4.61 -7.96 -6.95
CA GLY A 50 5.17 -8.32 -8.26
C GLY A 50 6.01 -7.22 -8.91
N MET A 51 6.08 -6.03 -8.31
CA MET A 51 6.94 -4.95 -8.78
C MET A 51 8.33 -5.14 -8.15
N PRO A 52 9.41 -5.23 -8.94
CA PRO A 52 10.76 -5.25 -8.38
C PRO A 52 11.01 -3.91 -7.68
N LEU A 53 11.27 -3.97 -6.38
CA LEU A 53 11.69 -2.84 -5.56
C LEU A 53 13.12 -3.13 -5.12
N THR A 54 14.05 -2.29 -5.52
CA THR A 54 15.46 -2.43 -5.17
C THR A 54 15.71 -1.78 -3.81
N ALA A 55 16.59 -2.37 -3.00
CA ALA A 55 16.84 -1.85 -1.65
C ALA A 55 17.42 -0.43 -1.69
N GLU A 56 18.22 -0.10 -2.71
CA GLU A 56 18.79 1.22 -2.92
C GLU A 56 17.71 2.29 -3.13
N GLU A 57 16.67 1.99 -3.91
CA GLU A 57 15.56 2.91 -4.20
C GLU A 57 14.77 3.22 -2.92
N VAL A 58 14.57 2.20 -2.08
CA VAL A 58 13.90 2.36 -0.79
C VAL A 58 14.75 3.22 0.15
N ILE A 59 16.07 3.04 0.18
CA ILE A 59 16.99 3.81 1.02
C ILE A 59 17.04 5.28 0.58
N ASP A 60 17.10 5.56 -0.73
CA ASP A 60 17.07 6.93 -1.27
C ASP A 60 15.77 7.66 -0.89
N GLU A 61 14.61 7.01 -1.09
CA GLU A 61 13.31 7.55 -0.70
C GLU A 61 13.17 7.73 0.82
N LEU A 62 13.79 6.85 1.61
CA LEU A 62 13.81 6.98 3.06
C LEU A 62 14.62 8.20 3.52
N GLY A 63 15.76 8.44 2.85
CA GLY A 63 16.69 9.52 3.15
C GLY A 63 16.15 10.91 2.77
N ARG A 64 15.24 10.99 1.80
CA ARG A 64 14.58 12.26 1.40
C ARG A 64 13.73 12.89 2.50
N LYS A 65 13.15 12.10 3.41
CA LYS A 65 12.37 12.61 4.55
C LYS A 65 13.26 12.68 5.79
N PRO A 66 13.53 13.87 6.36
CA PRO A 66 14.28 13.97 7.60
C PRO A 66 13.44 13.36 8.74
N ARG A 67 13.73 12.11 9.11
CA ARG A 67 13.24 11.56 10.38
C ARG A 67 14.26 11.92 11.45
N LYS A 68 13.80 12.58 12.51
CA LYS A 68 14.55 12.56 13.78
C LYS A 68 14.55 11.13 14.30
N LEU A 69 15.56 10.36 13.90
CA LEU A 69 15.90 9.08 14.50
C LEU A 69 17.07 9.36 15.42
N GLU A 70 16.80 9.47 16.73
CA GLU A 70 17.87 9.42 17.73
C GLU A 70 18.39 8.00 17.75
N ILE A 71 19.45 7.75 16.98
CA ILE A 71 20.21 6.52 17.07
C ILE A 71 21.15 6.71 18.27
N ILE A 72 20.70 6.29 19.45
CA ILE A 72 21.59 6.12 20.60
C ILE A 72 22.41 4.87 20.30
N LEU A 73 23.73 5.08 20.14
CA LEU A 73 24.76 4.06 19.94
C LEU A 73 24.87 3.12 21.13
#